data_AF-A0A5P9CWC4-F1
#
_entry.id   AF-A0A5P9CWC4-F1
#
_cell.length_a   1.000
_cell.length_b   1.000
_cell.length_c   1.000
_cell.angle_alpha   90.00
_cell.angle_beta   90.00
_cell.angle_gamma   90.00
#
_symmetry.space_group_name_H-M   'P 1'
#
loop_
_entity.id
_entity.type
_entity.pdbx_description
1 polymer ?
#
loop_
_entity_poly.entity_id
_entity_poly.type
_entity_poly.pdbx_seq_one_letter_code
_entity_poly.pdbx_strand_id
1 'polypeptide(L)'
;MSTAETQTLLLKVLDEIIPAGGARRMPSAGVKAVADGVLTATAYSNRSPGAVIRLLEAISLKSPDFQNLSSNLRVDVLKEVEAAYPADFTELVRLTYTAYYSRADIRPMLGVGAHPVHPDGYPVEPESDALIDELTTPVRARGTAYRLA
;
A
#
# COMPACT_ATOMS: atom_id res chain seq x y z
N MET A 1 20.17 -7.69 16.65
CA MET A 1 18.96 -6.93 17.03
C MET A 1 17.90 -7.92 17.46
N SER A 2 17.22 -7.69 18.57
CA SER A 2 16.10 -8.53 19.00
C SER A 2 14.88 -8.32 18.09
N THR A 3 13.98 -9.30 18.01
CA THR A 3 12.75 -9.19 17.19
C THR A 3 11.89 -7.97 17.58
N ALA A 4 11.87 -7.62 18.87
CA ALA A 4 11.13 -6.47 19.38
C ALA A 4 11.74 -5.13 18.90
N GLU A 5 13.06 -4.99 18.94
CA GLU A 5 13.74 -3.79 18.44
C GLU A 5 13.55 -3.60 16.94
N THR A 6 13.62 -4.69 16.16
CA THR A 6 13.36 -4.68 14.72
C THR A 6 11.93 -4.23 14.42
N GLN A 7 10.97 -4.70 15.21
CA GLN A 7 9.58 -4.30 15.06
C GLN A 7 9.40 -2.82 15.36
N THR A 8 9.93 -2.31 16.47
CA THR A 8 9.82 -0.89 16.82
C THR A 8 10.49 0.01 15.79
N LEU A 9 11.67 -0.39 15.29
CA LEU A 9 12.34 0.30 14.20
C LEU A 9 11.46 0.36 12.96
N LEU A 10 10.91 -0.78 12.53
CA LEU A 10 10.04 -0.84 11.36
C LEU A 10 8.81 0.08 11.53
N LEU A 11 8.16 0.08 12.69
CA LEU A 11 7.04 0.99 12.96
C LEU A 11 7.43 2.47 12.77
N LYS A 12 8.60 2.86 13.27
CA LYS A 12 9.12 4.23 13.11
C LYS A 12 9.51 4.59 11.69
N VAL A 13 9.93 3.61 10.89
CA VAL A 13 10.18 3.82 9.45
C VAL A 13 8.85 4.00 8.71
N LEU A 14 7.86 3.14 8.98
CA LEU A 14 6.54 3.22 8.35
C LEU A 14 5.81 4.52 8.69
N ASP A 15 5.99 5.06 9.90
CA ASP A 15 5.49 6.38 10.30
C ASP A 15 5.97 7.50 9.36
N GLU A 16 7.18 7.41 8.84
CA GLU A 16 7.73 8.44 7.94
C GLU A 16 7.35 8.20 6.47
N ILE A 17 7.03 6.96 6.08
CA ILE A 17 6.56 6.66 4.71
C ILE A 17 5.11 7.13 4.50
N ILE A 18 4.22 6.84 5.46
CA ILE A 18 2.84 7.35 5.47
C ILE A 18 2.57 7.95 6.86
N PRO A 19 2.85 9.24 7.05
CA PRO A 19 2.64 9.91 8.33
C PRO A 19 1.16 10.14 8.62
N ALA A 20 0.83 10.25 9.91
CA ALA A 20 -0.50 10.68 10.32
C ALA A 20 -0.77 12.12 9.87
N GLY A 21 -1.97 12.39 9.34
CA GLY A 21 -2.41 13.73 8.99
C GLY A 21 -3.11 13.85 7.64
N GLY A 22 -2.92 15.01 6.99
CA GLY A 22 -3.63 15.39 5.77
C GLY A 22 -5.07 15.82 6.02
N ALA A 23 -5.73 16.31 4.96
CA ALA A 23 -7.11 16.84 5.03
C ALA A 23 -8.14 15.82 5.56
N ARG A 24 -7.91 14.53 5.31
CA ARG A 24 -8.78 13.42 5.74
C ARG A 24 -8.43 12.86 7.12
N ARG A 25 -7.45 13.44 7.83
CA ARG A 25 -6.97 12.97 9.15
C ARG A 25 -6.63 11.47 9.13
N MET A 26 -5.90 11.05 8.11
CA MET A 26 -5.50 9.65 7.94
C MET A 26 -4.56 9.24 9.08
N PRO A 27 -4.70 8.02 9.62
CA PRO A 27 -3.78 7.52 10.64
C PRO A 27 -2.43 7.17 10.01
N SER A 28 -1.39 7.04 10.82
CA SER A 28 -0.05 6.65 10.35
C SER A 28 0.01 5.18 9.90
N ALA A 29 0.98 4.86 9.03
CA ALA A 29 1.36 3.48 8.72
C ALA A 29 2.19 2.79 9.79
N GLY A 30 2.73 3.50 10.79
CA GLY A 30 3.50 2.94 11.91
C GLY A 30 2.66 2.16 12.92
N VAL A 31 1.88 1.18 12.45
CA VAL A 31 1.07 0.29 13.29
C VAL A 31 1.40 -1.17 12.99
N LYS A 32 1.18 -2.03 14.00
CA LYS A 32 1.50 -3.47 13.91
C LYS A 32 0.90 -4.14 12.67
N ALA A 33 -0.36 -3.84 12.33
CA ALA A 33 -1.04 -4.45 11.18
C ALA A 33 -0.32 -4.19 9.85
N VAL A 34 0.26 -3.01 9.66
CA VAL A 34 1.00 -2.68 8.43
C VAL A 34 2.38 -3.35 8.45
N ALA A 35 3.07 -3.31 9.59
CA ALA A 35 4.36 -3.99 9.76
C ALA A 35 4.26 -5.50 9.48
N ASP A 36 3.24 -6.17 10.04
CA ASP A 36 2.98 -7.59 9.79
C ASP A 36 2.70 -7.85 8.29
N GLY A 37 1.92 -6.98 7.64
CA GLY A 37 1.63 -7.06 6.21
C GLY A 37 2.88 -6.90 5.33
N VAL A 38 3.74 -5.94 5.65
CA VAL A 38 5.01 -5.71 4.94
C VAL A 38 5.94 -6.92 5.10
N LEU A 39 6.10 -7.43 6.32
CA LEU A 39 6.97 -8.60 6.58
C LEU A 39 6.44 -9.85 5.89
N THR A 40 5.13 -10.09 5.96
CA THR A 40 4.48 -11.24 5.28
C THR A 40 4.67 -11.14 3.77
N ALA A 41 4.41 -9.97 3.17
CA ALA A 41 4.53 -9.78 1.73
C ALA A 41 6.00 -9.82 1.24
N THR A 42 6.96 -9.44 2.08
CA THR A 42 8.40 -9.57 1.79
C THR A 42 8.80 -11.03 1.61
N ALA A 43 8.21 -11.95 2.38
CA ALA A 43 8.49 -13.39 2.27
C ALA A 43 8.11 -13.98 0.90
N TYR A 44 7.20 -13.33 0.17
CA TYR A 44 6.72 -13.76 -1.15
C TYR A 44 7.17 -12.85 -2.29
N SER A 45 7.98 -11.82 -2.02
CA SER A 45 8.47 -10.90 -3.06
C SER A 45 9.64 -11.50 -3.81
N ASN A 46 9.42 -11.84 -5.08
CA ASN A 46 10.48 -12.26 -6.00
C ASN A 46 11.35 -11.09 -6.50
N ARG A 47 10.94 -9.84 -6.25
CA ARG A 47 11.63 -8.65 -6.77
C ARG A 47 12.94 -8.38 -6.04
N SER A 48 12.90 -8.44 -4.72
CA SER A 48 14.09 -8.27 -3.89
C SER A 48 13.91 -9.02 -2.56
N PRO A 49 14.23 -10.33 -2.55
CA PRO A 49 14.13 -11.14 -1.34
C PRO A 49 14.98 -10.53 -0.23
N GLY A 50 14.39 -10.31 0.95
CA GLY A 50 15.07 -9.76 2.11
C GLY A 50 15.36 -8.25 2.07
N ALA A 51 14.81 -7.49 1.11
CA ALA A 51 15.00 -6.05 0.99
C ALA A 51 14.72 -5.30 2.30
N VAL A 52 13.59 -5.59 2.94
CA VAL A 52 13.19 -4.93 4.18
C VAL A 52 14.20 -5.18 5.31
N ILE A 53 14.69 -6.41 5.44
CA ILE A 53 15.67 -6.75 6.49
C ILE A 53 16.98 -6.00 6.24
N ARG A 54 17.51 -6.00 5.01
CA ARG A 54 18.73 -5.26 4.66
C ARG A 54 18.61 -3.77 4.91
N LEU A 55 17.46 -3.17 4.60
CA LEU A 55 17.21 -1.75 4.89
C LEU A 55 17.19 -1.48 6.40
N LEU A 56 16.52 -2.31 7.19
CA LEU A 56 16.48 -2.14 8.64
C LEU A 56 17.89 -2.29 9.25
N GLU A 57 18.70 -3.23 8.76
CA GLU A 57 20.11 -3.36 9.15
C GLU A 57 20.93 -2.13 8.76
N ALA A 58 20.76 -1.61 7.54
CA ALA A 58 21.44 -0.41 7.08
C ALA A 58 21.07 0.83 7.91
N ILE A 59 19.78 0.98 8.25
CA ILE A 59 19.30 2.06 9.11
C ILE A 59 19.92 1.93 10.51
N SER A 60 19.88 0.74 11.11
CA SER A 60 20.46 0.50 12.45
C SER A 60 21.96 0.70 12.49
N LEU A 61 22.69 0.33 11.44
CA LEU A 61 24.13 0.55 11.35
C LEU A 61 24.46 2.06 11.24
N LYS A 62 23.66 2.79 10.46
CA LYS A 62 23.85 4.22 10.20
C LYS A 62 23.42 5.08 11.38
N SER A 63 22.36 4.68 12.07
CA SER A 63 21.81 5.39 13.22
C SER A 63 21.22 4.38 14.22
N PRO A 64 22.04 3.89 15.17
CA PRO A 64 21.58 2.95 16.19
C PRO A 64 20.41 3.49 17.02
N ASP A 65 20.37 4.81 17.24
CA ASP A 65 19.34 5.51 18.01
C ASP A 65 18.18 6.04 17.14
N PHE A 66 18.02 5.55 15.90
CA PHE A 66 17.02 6.05 14.94
C PHE A 66 15.62 6.23 15.55
N GLN A 67 15.20 5.29 16.40
CA GLN A 67 13.87 5.29 17.03
C GLN A 67 13.61 6.50 17.94
N ASN A 68 14.67 7.07 18.51
CA ASN A 68 14.62 8.21 19.44
C ASN A 68 14.81 9.56 18.74
N LEU A 69 15.09 9.55 17.43
CA LEU A 69 15.27 10.78 16.65
C LEU A 69 13.93 11.47 16.37
N SER A 70 14.00 12.80 16.21
CA SER A 70 12.87 13.58 15.69
C SER A 70 12.51 13.13 14.26
N SER A 71 11.27 13.37 13.83
CA SER A 71 10.80 12.97 12.48
C SER A 71 11.71 13.54 11.37
N ASN A 72 12.11 14.82 11.45
CA ASN A 72 13.02 15.43 10.46
C ASN A 72 14.34 14.67 10.33
N LEU A 73 14.97 14.32 11.46
CA LEU A 73 16.23 13.58 11.45
C LEU A 73 16.05 12.14 10.97
N ARG A 74 14.92 11.49 11.30
CA ARG A 74 14.57 10.17 10.74
C ARG A 74 14.45 10.23 9.21
N VAL A 75 13.75 11.25 8.69
CA VAL A 75 13.61 11.45 7.24
C VAL A 75 14.97 11.65 6.57
N ASP A 76 15.88 12.42 7.16
CA ASP A 76 17.22 12.63 6.60
C ASP A 76 18.02 11.32 6.54
N VAL A 77 17.99 10.52 7.61
CA VAL A 77 18.60 9.17 7.60
C VAL A 77 17.97 8.29 6.52
N LEU A 78 16.64 8.29 6.37
CA LEU A 78 15.95 7.49 5.36
C LEU A 78 16.30 7.91 3.94
N LYS A 79 16.45 9.21 3.65
CA LYS A 79 16.89 9.71 2.33
C LYS A 79 18.29 9.21 1.96
N GLU A 80 19.20 9.18 2.93
CA GLU A 80 20.54 8.65 2.69
C GLU A 80 20.53 7.13 2.46
N VAL A 81 19.69 6.39 3.19
CA VAL A 81 19.50 4.95 2.97
C VAL A 81 18.82 4.70 1.61
N GLU A 82 17.85 5.51 1.21
CA GLU A 82 17.22 5.45 -0.11
C GLU A 82 18.23 5.68 -1.23
N ALA A 83 19.13 6.65 -1.07
CA ALA A 83 20.19 6.91 -2.05
C ALA A 83 21.18 5.73 -2.18
N ALA A 84 21.47 5.03 -1.08
CA ALA A 84 22.37 3.88 -1.07
C ALA A 84 21.69 2.58 -1.58
N TYR A 85 20.39 2.41 -1.32
CA TYR A 85 19.63 1.18 -1.62
C TYR A 85 18.31 1.48 -2.34
N PRO A 86 18.33 2.12 -3.52
CA PRO A 86 17.11 2.65 -4.15
C PRO A 86 16.09 1.58 -4.53
N ALA A 87 16.54 0.42 -5.01
CA ALA A 87 15.64 -0.68 -5.40
C ALA A 87 14.95 -1.32 -4.19
N ASP A 88 15.70 -1.56 -3.11
CA ASP A 88 15.16 -2.11 -1.87
C ASP A 88 14.18 -1.12 -1.22
N PHE A 89 14.53 0.17 -1.21
CA PHE A 89 13.67 1.22 -0.65
C PHE A 89 12.37 1.38 -1.44
N THR A 90 12.44 1.31 -2.78
CA THR A 90 11.25 1.31 -3.65
C THR A 90 10.32 0.15 -3.32
N GLU A 91 10.88 -1.05 -3.06
CA GLU A 91 10.08 -2.21 -2.68
C GLU A 91 9.44 -2.03 -1.29
N LEU A 92 10.17 -1.50 -0.31
CA LEU A 92 9.60 -1.18 1.01
C LEU A 92 8.42 -0.21 0.90
N VAL A 93 8.55 0.86 0.10
CA VAL A 93 7.45 1.81 -0.15
C VAL A 93 6.26 1.08 -0.78
N ARG A 94 6.48 0.30 -1.85
CA ARG A 94 5.41 -0.46 -2.52
C ARG A 94 4.66 -1.38 -1.56
N LEU A 95 5.39 -2.12 -0.73
CA LEU A 95 4.82 -3.03 0.27
C LEU A 95 4.04 -2.27 1.33
N THR A 96 4.55 -1.12 1.78
CA THR A 96 3.89 -0.25 2.75
C THR A 96 2.55 0.25 2.24
N TYR A 97 2.50 0.79 1.01
CA TYR A 97 1.27 1.25 0.39
C TYR A 97 0.25 0.10 0.23
N THR A 98 0.73 -1.06 -0.22
CA THR A 98 -0.11 -2.25 -0.40
C THR A 98 -0.74 -2.69 0.92
N ALA A 99 0.07 -2.82 1.98
CA ALA A 99 -0.39 -3.22 3.30
C ALA A 99 -1.32 -2.17 3.94
N TYR A 100 -0.98 -0.89 3.82
CA TYR A 100 -1.74 0.21 4.41
C TYR A 100 -3.13 0.38 3.78
N TYR A 101 -3.20 0.49 2.45
CA TYR A 101 -4.48 0.72 1.76
C TYR A 101 -5.37 -0.52 1.63
N SER A 102 -4.85 -1.71 1.95
CA SER A 102 -5.65 -2.93 2.05
C SER A 102 -6.41 -3.06 3.37
N ARG A 103 -6.14 -2.20 4.36
CA ARG A 103 -6.79 -2.28 5.66
C ARG A 103 -8.26 -1.88 5.61
N ALA A 104 -9.11 -2.66 6.27
CA ALA A 104 -10.56 -2.44 6.31
C ALA A 104 -10.97 -1.12 6.96
N ASP A 105 -10.17 -0.58 7.89
CA ASP A 105 -10.43 0.71 8.54
C ASP A 105 -9.97 1.92 7.71
N ILE A 106 -8.98 1.74 6.83
CA ILE A 106 -8.46 2.81 5.94
C ILE A 106 -9.34 3.00 4.71
N ARG A 107 -9.87 1.91 4.15
CA ARG A 107 -10.61 1.92 2.89
C ARG A 107 -11.85 2.84 2.90
N PRO A 108 -12.71 2.83 3.94
CA PRO A 108 -13.83 3.78 4.04
C PRO A 108 -13.41 5.24 4.04
N MET A 109 -12.22 5.58 4.59
CA MET A 109 -11.70 6.95 4.58
C MET A 109 -11.36 7.45 3.16
N LEU A 110 -11.26 6.53 2.19
CA LEU A 110 -11.07 6.84 0.78
C LEU A 110 -12.38 6.88 -0.03
N GLY A 111 -13.53 6.63 0.61
CA GLY A 111 -14.83 6.55 -0.06
C GLY A 111 -15.09 5.22 -0.75
N VAL A 112 -14.34 4.17 -0.39
CA VAL A 112 -14.54 2.81 -0.92
C VAL A 112 -14.98 1.85 0.18
N GLY A 113 -15.69 0.78 -0.18
CA GLY A 113 -16.16 -0.21 0.79
C GLY A 113 -15.02 -0.90 1.56
N ALA A 114 -15.27 -1.23 2.82
CA ALA A 114 -14.30 -1.87 3.72
C ALA A 114 -13.94 -3.32 3.33
N HIS A 115 -14.85 -4.01 2.63
CA HIS A 115 -14.70 -5.42 2.22
C HIS A 115 -13.93 -5.54 0.90
N PRO A 116 -13.16 -6.63 0.67
CA PRO A 116 -12.50 -6.87 -0.62
C PRO A 116 -13.47 -6.71 -1.80
N VAL A 117 -12.95 -6.25 -2.94
CA VAL A 117 -13.79 -6.03 -4.14
C VAL A 117 -14.30 -7.32 -4.75
N HIS A 118 -13.60 -8.44 -4.56
CA HIS A 118 -14.01 -9.73 -5.08
C HIS A 118 -14.51 -10.62 -3.92
N PRO A 119 -15.58 -11.42 -4.12
CA PRO A 119 -16.32 -11.62 -5.39
C PRO A 119 -17.42 -10.61 -5.68
N ASP A 120 -17.93 -9.91 -4.67
CA ASP A 120 -19.24 -9.25 -4.77
C ASP A 120 -19.24 -7.90 -5.51
N GLY A 121 -18.07 -7.33 -5.78
CA GLY A 121 -17.94 -6.01 -6.40
C GLY A 121 -18.33 -4.85 -5.48
N TYR A 122 -18.52 -3.68 -6.08
CA TYR A 122 -19.23 -2.57 -5.44
C TYR A 122 -20.66 -2.53 -5.95
N PRO A 123 -21.65 -2.17 -5.12
CA PRO A 123 -22.97 -1.84 -5.64
C PRO A 123 -22.85 -0.64 -6.56
N VAL A 124 -23.29 -0.80 -7.81
CA VAL A 124 -23.37 0.26 -8.82
C VAL A 124 -24.83 0.41 -9.18
N GLU A 125 -25.36 1.63 -9.04
CA GLU A 125 -26.72 1.93 -9.47
C GLU A 125 -26.82 1.72 -10.99
N PRO A 126 -27.84 0.98 -11.47
CA PRO A 126 -28.03 0.81 -12.90
C PRO A 126 -28.42 2.14 -13.54
N GLU A 127 -27.90 2.39 -14.75
CA GLU A 127 -28.38 3.48 -15.60
C GLU A 127 -29.86 3.27 -15.97
N SER A 128 -30.57 4.35 -16.30
CA SER A 128 -31.99 4.25 -16.68
C SER A 128 -32.20 3.33 -17.89
N ASP A 129 -33.31 2.60 -17.92
CA ASP A 129 -33.67 1.71 -19.04
C ASP A 129 -33.68 2.45 -20.39
N ALA A 130 -34.12 3.71 -20.40
CA ALA A 130 -34.14 4.55 -21.60
C ALA A 130 -32.74 4.83 -22.14
N LEU A 131 -31.79 5.16 -21.26
CA LEU A 131 -30.40 5.39 -21.65
C LEU A 131 -29.75 4.10 -22.16
N ILE A 132 -29.99 2.98 -21.49
CA ILE A 132 -29.50 1.68 -21.94
C ILE A 132 -30.07 1.34 -23.32
N ASP A 133 -31.36 1.58 -23.54
CA ASP A 133 -32.01 1.33 -24.82
C ASP A 133 -31.43 2.18 -25.95
N GLU A 134 -31.24 3.49 -25.70
CA GLU A 134 -30.58 4.41 -26.63
C GLU A 134 -29.17 3.93 -27.01
N LEU A 135 -28.34 3.62 -26.01
CA LEU A 135 -26.94 3.21 -26.20
C LEU A 135 -26.80 1.87 -26.94
N THR A 136 -27.74 0.94 -26.72
CA THR A 136 -27.64 -0.42 -27.26
C THR A 136 -28.40 -0.62 -28.57
N THR A 137 -29.27 0.31 -28.97
CA THR A 137 -30.01 0.27 -30.24
C THR A 137 -29.12 0.09 -31.48
N PRO A 138 -28.01 0.84 -31.66
CA PRO A 138 -27.15 0.66 -32.83
C PRO A 138 -26.48 -0.72 -32.90
N VAL A 139 -26.13 -1.29 -31.75
CA VAL A 139 -25.49 -2.62 -31.66
C VAL A 139 -26.49 -3.71 -32.05
N ARG A 140 -27.72 -3.61 -31.55
CA ARG A 140 -28.80 -4.55 -31.90
C ARG A 140 -29.18 -4.46 -33.38
N ALA A 141 -29.21 -3.24 -33.94
CA ALA A 141 -29.51 -3.01 -35.35
C ALA A 141 -28.45 -3.59 -36.31
N ARG A 142 -27.19 -3.72 -35.88
CA ARG A 142 -26.12 -4.33 -36.69
C ARG A 142 -26.31 -5.83 -36.94
N GLY A 143 -27.13 -6.53 -36.14
CA GLY A 143 -27.32 -7.97 -36.26
C GLY A 143 -26.12 -8.80 -35.77
N THR A 144 -26.17 -10.13 -35.95
CA THR A 144 -25.12 -11.04 -35.48
C THR A 144 -23.82 -10.84 -36.26
N ALA A 145 -22.74 -10.45 -35.57
CA ALA A 145 -21.42 -10.23 -36.15
C ALA A 145 -20.53 -11.49 -36.20
N TYR A 146 -21.00 -12.62 -35.68
CA TYR A 146 -20.27 -13.90 -35.71
C TYR A 146 -20.70 -14.75 -36.91
N ARG A 147 -19.78 -15.61 -37.39
CA ARG A 147 -20.10 -16.57 -38.46
C ARG A 147 -21.07 -17.61 -37.92
N LEU A 148 -22.19 -17.77 -38.63
CA LEU A 148 -23.06 -18.93 -38.46
C LEU A 148 -22.30 -20.16 -39.01
N ALA A 149 -22.25 -21.22 -38.20
CA ALA A 149 -21.63 -22.50 -38.56
C ALA A 149 -22.44 -23.21 -39.65
#